data_AF-A0A1L9H0H3-F1
#
_entry.id   AF-A0A1L9H0H3-F1
#
_cell.length_a   1.000
_cell.length_b   1.000
_cell.length_c   1.000
_cell.angle_alpha   90.00
_cell.angle_beta   90.00
_cell.angle_gamma   90.00
#
_symmetry.space_group_name_H-M   'P 1'
#
loop_
_entity.id
_entity.type
_entity.pdbx_description
1 polymer ?
#
loop_
_entity_poly.entity_id
_entity_poly.type
_entity_poly.pdbx_seq_one_letter_code
_entity_poly.pdbx_strand_id
1 'polypeptide(L)'
;MQRTLISQAPQKIGQEVLLKGWVNARRDHGKITFIDLRDRTGIAQTVFVNSEKVKDIRREWVLEVVGAVKKRPEDMINPDIPTGKVEIEVKTLNILAVAEDTPFEIDSLGMEVNEELRLKYRYLDLRRPRLTRNLRMRHKIIKFIRDFLDKNDFVEIETPILTKATPEGARDFIVPSRLRPGNFYALPQSPQQYKQLLMVAGFEKYYQIARCFRDEDPRADRAYGEFTQLDIELSFPTREEILLLTEELYKSIIKKFFPEKKLTFDKFPHLSYDEVMKKYKTDKPDLRKDKNNPNELAFCFVVDFPLFEWKESENRWDSMHHPFTAPKEGAVPNLLAGKDIESLKALQYDFVLNGYEIGGGSIRITDPEIQTKIFEIMGHKKRDIEAKFGHLLEAFKYGVPPHGGIAPGIDRFLMIVFNEPSLREVIAFPTNSSGRTAVMDAPSDVDNQQLKELKLSVTKK
;
A
#
# COMPACT_ATOMS: atom_id res chain seq x y z
N MET A 1 15.63 31.90 18.88
CA MET A 1 14.18 31.64 19.05
C MET A 1 13.85 30.26 18.46
N GLN A 2 12.97 29.48 19.09
CA GLN A 2 12.53 28.21 18.51
C GLN A 2 11.49 28.47 17.40
N ARG A 3 11.50 27.65 16.34
CA ARG A 3 10.50 27.73 15.26
C ARG A 3 9.09 27.54 15.83
N THR A 4 8.20 28.46 15.51
CA THR A 4 6.75 28.35 15.72
C THR A 4 6.13 27.76 14.45
N LEU A 5 5.21 26.81 14.60
CA LEU A 5 4.44 26.29 13.46
C LEU A 5 3.36 27.29 13.06
N ILE A 6 3.05 27.37 11.77
CA ILE A 6 2.06 28.34 11.27
C ILE A 6 0.71 28.21 11.97
N SER A 7 0.23 26.98 12.21
CA SER A 7 -1.04 26.75 12.91
C SER A 7 -1.08 27.26 14.37
N GLN A 8 0.08 27.61 14.94
CA GLN A 8 0.19 28.15 16.30
C GLN A 8 0.16 29.69 16.34
N ALA A 9 0.33 30.36 15.19
CA ALA A 9 0.35 31.81 15.12
C ALA A 9 -0.89 32.48 15.75
N PRO A 10 -2.13 31.97 15.55
CA PRO A 10 -3.32 32.59 16.15
C PRO A 10 -3.30 32.65 17.69
N GLN A 11 -2.58 31.75 18.37
CA GLN A 11 -2.47 31.74 19.83
C GLN A 11 -1.39 32.69 20.37
N LYS A 12 -0.66 33.38 19.48
CA LYS A 12 0.52 34.19 19.82
C LYS A 12 0.39 35.66 19.43
N ILE A 13 -0.84 36.18 19.35
CA ILE A 13 -1.10 37.60 19.03
C ILE A 13 -0.31 38.50 19.98
N GLY A 14 0.40 39.49 19.42
CA GLY A 14 1.27 40.43 20.14
C GLY A 14 2.67 39.90 20.44
N GLN A 15 2.95 38.61 20.21
CA GLN A 15 4.28 38.01 20.44
C GLN A 15 5.10 37.97 19.15
N GLU A 16 6.42 37.91 19.31
CA GLU A 16 7.32 37.60 18.21
C GLU A 16 7.40 36.09 17.97
N VAL A 17 7.38 35.71 16.70
CA VAL A 17 7.49 34.32 16.26
C VAL A 17 8.56 34.18 15.18
N LEU A 18 9.23 33.02 15.19
CA LEU A 18 10.11 32.56 14.12
C LEU A 18 9.35 31.56 13.26
N LEU A 19 9.04 31.90 12.02
CA LEU A 19 8.45 30.97 11.05
C LEU A 19 9.49 30.56 10.01
N LYS A 20 9.42 29.30 9.56
CA LYS A 20 10.21 28.80 8.44
C LYS A 20 9.32 28.02 7.49
N GLY A 21 9.39 28.29 6.20
CA GLY A 21 8.49 27.68 5.23
C GLY A 21 8.82 28.04 3.78
N TRP A 22 7.91 27.68 2.89
CA TRP A 22 7.98 27.97 1.45
C TRP A 22 7.08 29.14 1.09
N VAL A 23 7.51 29.98 0.15
CA VAL A 23 6.66 31.02 -0.43
C VAL A 23 5.57 30.38 -1.28
N ASN A 24 4.33 30.45 -0.84
CA ASN A 24 3.17 29.92 -1.55
C ASN A 24 2.62 30.90 -2.59
N ALA A 25 2.53 32.18 -2.19
CA ALA A 25 2.08 33.26 -3.04
C ALA A 25 2.72 34.58 -2.61
N ARG A 26 2.79 35.52 -3.55
CA ARG A 26 3.28 36.88 -3.33
C ARG A 26 2.30 37.86 -3.96
N ARG A 27 2.00 38.94 -3.24
CA ARG A 27 1.11 40.02 -3.67
C ARG A 27 1.75 41.36 -3.31
N ASP A 28 1.94 42.22 -4.31
CA ASP A 28 2.57 43.53 -4.13
C ASP A 28 1.49 44.63 -4.17
N HIS A 29 1.50 45.52 -3.17
CA HIS A 29 0.57 46.64 -3.03
C HIS A 29 1.35 47.93 -2.71
N GLY A 30 1.91 48.54 -3.75
CA GLY A 30 2.71 49.76 -3.62
C GLY A 30 4.00 49.51 -2.84
N LYS A 31 4.10 50.04 -1.62
CA LYS A 31 5.28 49.89 -0.75
C LYS A 31 5.23 48.65 0.16
N ILE A 32 4.09 47.98 0.19
CA ILE A 32 3.85 46.81 1.05
C ILE A 32 3.80 45.57 0.17
N THR A 33 4.54 44.54 0.58
CA THR A 33 4.50 43.21 -0.05
C THR A 33 3.96 42.20 0.95
N PHE A 34 2.97 41.44 0.51
CA PHE A 34 2.42 40.30 1.24
C PHE A 34 2.99 39.02 0.67
N ILE A 35 3.54 38.18 1.54
CA ILE A 35 4.02 36.84 1.18
C ILE A 35 3.27 35.83 2.03
N ASP A 36 2.59 34.91 1.36
CA ASP A 36 1.95 33.77 2.01
C ASP A 36 3.01 32.70 2.21
N LEU A 37 3.44 32.49 3.45
CA LEU A 37 4.40 31.48 3.83
C LEU A 37 3.66 30.18 4.17
N ARG A 38 4.06 29.06 3.61
CA ARG A 38 3.47 27.73 3.82
C ARG A 38 4.40 26.81 4.57
N ASP A 39 3.84 26.04 5.48
CA ASP A 39 4.48 24.84 6.03
C ASP A 39 3.48 23.69 6.16
N ARG A 40 3.91 22.58 6.78
CA ARG A 40 3.10 21.37 6.95
C ARG A 40 1.81 21.55 7.77
N THR A 41 1.60 22.72 8.37
CA THR A 41 0.46 23.03 9.26
C THR A 41 -0.49 24.08 8.69
N GLY A 42 -0.11 24.76 7.61
CA GLY A 42 -0.98 25.74 6.94
C GLY A 42 -0.20 26.82 6.21
N ILE A 43 -0.89 27.92 5.96
CA ILE A 43 -0.37 29.13 5.31
C ILE A 43 -0.53 30.28 6.29
N ALA A 44 0.47 31.16 6.41
CA ALA A 44 0.39 32.43 7.14
C ALA A 44 0.78 33.59 6.22
N GLN A 45 0.00 34.66 6.24
CA GLN A 45 0.37 35.91 5.57
C GLN A 45 1.46 36.61 6.38
N THR A 46 2.53 36.97 5.69
CA THR A 46 3.64 37.76 6.20
C THR A 46 3.64 39.10 5.48
N VAL A 47 3.85 40.19 6.23
CA VAL A 47 3.73 41.56 5.74
C VAL A 47 5.10 42.23 5.79
N PHE A 48 5.54 42.72 4.65
CA PHE A 48 6.79 43.46 4.48
C PHE A 48 6.49 44.91 4.11
N VAL A 49 6.80 45.85 5.00
CA VAL A 49 6.53 47.30 4.81
C VAL A 49 7.55 47.96 3.86
N ASN A 50 8.61 47.25 3.48
CA ASN A 50 9.61 47.70 2.51
C ASN A 50 9.78 46.65 1.41
N SER A 51 8.99 46.80 0.34
CA SER A 51 8.98 45.90 -0.82
C SER A 51 10.34 45.75 -1.52
N GLU A 52 11.21 46.76 -1.49
CA GLU A 52 12.52 46.69 -2.18
C GLU A 52 13.42 45.56 -1.65
N LYS A 53 13.29 45.22 -0.36
CA LYS A 53 14.09 44.15 0.26
C LYS A 53 13.62 42.74 -0.10
N VAL A 54 12.45 42.61 -0.70
CA VAL A 54 11.80 41.32 -1.01
C VAL A 54 11.40 41.18 -2.48
N LYS A 55 11.83 42.12 -3.33
CA LYS A 55 11.42 42.20 -4.74
C LYS A 55 11.83 40.99 -5.58
N ASP A 56 12.87 40.28 -5.17
CA ASP A 56 13.40 39.12 -5.91
C ASP A 56 12.79 37.79 -5.42
N ILE A 57 12.05 37.80 -4.30
CA ILE A 57 11.49 36.58 -3.73
C ILE A 57 10.40 36.03 -4.63
N ARG A 58 10.52 34.75 -4.98
CA ARG A 58 9.58 34.03 -5.86
C ARG A 58 8.88 32.89 -5.12
N ARG A 59 7.89 32.30 -5.80
CA ARG A 59 7.23 31.08 -5.34
C ARG A 59 8.26 29.99 -5.05
N GLU A 60 7.96 29.17 -4.05
CA GLU A 60 8.78 28.05 -3.56
C GLU A 60 10.15 28.39 -2.98
N TRP A 61 10.54 29.66 -2.88
CA TRP A 61 11.69 30.05 -2.07
C TRP A 61 11.48 29.65 -0.61
N VAL A 62 12.55 29.21 0.05
CA VAL A 62 12.52 28.79 1.45
C VAL A 62 12.97 29.95 2.31
N LEU A 63 12.07 30.44 3.15
CA LEU A 63 12.31 31.60 3.99
C LEU A 63 12.31 31.24 5.46
N GLU A 64 13.08 32.01 6.22
CA GLU A 64 13.00 32.16 7.65
C GLU A 64 12.62 33.61 7.96
N VAL A 65 11.53 33.80 8.70
CA VAL A 65 11.02 35.12 9.07
C VAL A 65 10.86 35.23 10.58
N VAL A 66 11.31 36.35 11.14
CA VAL A 66 11.00 36.76 12.51
C VAL A 66 10.10 37.98 12.44
N GLY A 67 8.96 37.92 13.12
CA GLY A 67 8.00 39.01 13.09
C GLY A 67 6.98 38.94 14.23
N ALA A 68 6.29 40.05 14.44
CA ALA A 68 5.22 40.14 15.44
C ALA A 68 3.90 39.64 14.86
N VAL A 69 3.19 38.79 15.60
CA VAL A 69 1.84 38.37 15.22
C VAL A 69 0.85 39.51 15.50
N LYS A 70 0.19 40.00 14.45
CA LYS A 70 -0.86 41.02 14.54
C LYS A 70 -2.21 40.44 14.16
N LYS A 71 -3.28 41.05 14.67
CA LYS A 71 -4.62 40.83 14.12
C LYS A 71 -4.69 41.47 12.75
N ARG A 72 -5.34 40.80 11.80
CA ARG A 72 -5.69 41.45 10.54
C ARG A 72 -6.77 42.51 10.77
N PRO A 73 -6.80 43.57 9.94
CA PRO A 73 -7.97 44.44 9.82
C PRO A 73 -9.25 43.62 9.58
N GLU A 74 -10.39 44.10 10.08
CA GLU A 74 -11.67 43.36 10.01
C GLU A 74 -12.10 43.03 8.57
N ASP A 75 -11.81 43.92 7.63
CA ASP A 75 -12.06 43.78 6.19
C ASP A 75 -11.08 42.83 5.47
N MET A 76 -9.97 42.45 6.12
CA MET A 76 -8.93 41.58 5.55
C MET A 76 -8.86 40.19 6.21
N ILE A 77 -9.84 39.85 7.04
CA ILE A 77 -9.96 38.51 7.63
C ILE A 77 -10.27 37.51 6.53
N ASN A 78 -9.45 36.47 6.43
CA ASN A 78 -9.71 35.34 5.53
C ASN A 78 -10.38 34.19 6.33
N PRO A 79 -11.67 33.88 6.12
CA PRO A 79 -12.33 32.81 6.86
C PRO A 79 -11.90 31.40 6.44
N ASP A 80 -11.26 31.25 5.29
CA ASP A 80 -10.95 29.95 4.67
C ASP A 80 -9.67 29.31 5.21
N ILE A 81 -8.82 30.08 5.92
CA ILE A 81 -7.57 29.57 6.50
C ILE A 81 -7.54 29.74 8.02
N PRO A 82 -6.98 28.77 8.78
CA PRO A 82 -6.92 28.85 10.24
C PRO A 82 -6.22 30.08 10.80
N THR A 83 -5.27 30.65 10.05
CA THR A 83 -4.54 31.85 10.45
C THR A 83 -5.12 33.13 9.86
N GLY A 84 -6.30 33.10 9.24
CA GLY A 84 -6.80 34.23 8.46
C GLY A 84 -7.25 35.42 9.29
N LYS A 85 -7.30 35.27 10.63
CA LYS A 85 -7.49 36.37 11.59
C LYS A 85 -6.18 37.08 11.97
N VAL A 86 -5.03 36.52 11.58
CA VAL A 86 -3.71 37.05 11.96
C VAL A 86 -2.79 37.20 10.74
N GLU A 87 -1.77 38.04 10.92
CA GLU A 87 -0.68 38.21 9.98
C GLU A 87 0.62 38.47 10.75
N ILE A 88 1.75 38.28 10.07
CA ILE A 88 3.07 38.43 10.68
C ILE A 88 3.73 39.67 10.10
N GLU A 89 3.84 40.73 10.90
CA GLU A 89 4.64 41.90 10.51
C GLU A 89 6.12 41.54 10.64
N VAL A 90 6.79 41.40 9.49
CA VAL A 90 8.16 40.87 9.43
C VAL A 90 9.17 41.93 9.82
N LYS A 91 10.03 41.60 10.79
CA LYS A 91 11.18 42.42 11.21
C LYS A 91 12.48 41.94 10.59
N THR A 92 12.66 40.63 10.52
CA THR A 92 13.88 40.01 9.97
C THR A 92 13.49 38.92 8.99
N LEU A 93 14.21 38.89 7.88
CA LEU A 93 14.09 37.89 6.82
C LEU A 93 15.46 37.28 6.58
N ASN A 94 15.49 35.97 6.46
CA ASN A 94 16.64 35.21 6.02
C ASN A 94 16.18 34.25 4.91
N ILE A 95 16.87 34.29 3.77
CA ILE A 95 16.59 33.39 2.63
C ILE A 95 17.41 32.13 2.87
N LEU A 96 16.73 31.03 3.17
CA LEU A 96 17.38 29.74 3.43
C LEU A 96 17.74 29.02 2.14
N ALA A 97 16.89 29.13 1.12
CA ALA A 97 17.15 28.60 -0.21
C ALA A 97 16.32 29.34 -1.26
N VAL A 98 16.93 29.61 -2.41
CA VAL A 98 16.24 30.08 -3.62
C VAL A 98 15.66 28.89 -4.39
N ALA A 99 14.58 29.12 -5.13
CA ALA A 99 13.97 28.12 -6.01
C ALA A 99 13.78 28.68 -7.43
N GLU A 100 13.95 27.82 -8.43
CA GLU A 100 13.57 28.05 -9.81
C GLU A 100 12.04 27.92 -9.99
N ASP A 101 11.54 28.28 -11.16
CA ASP A 101 10.13 28.12 -11.50
C ASP A 101 9.77 26.63 -11.55
N THR A 102 8.65 26.29 -10.92
CA THR A 102 8.18 24.90 -10.86
C THR A 102 7.66 24.45 -12.23
N PRO A 103 7.90 23.18 -12.63
CA PRO A 103 7.44 22.65 -13.91
C PRO A 103 5.92 22.52 -14.04
N PHE A 104 5.19 22.67 -12.92
CA PHE A 104 3.74 22.73 -12.84
C PHE A 104 3.33 23.44 -11.55
N GLU A 105 2.09 23.94 -11.51
CA GLU A 105 1.50 24.52 -10.30
C GLU A 105 1.28 23.46 -9.23
N ILE A 106 1.51 23.80 -7.95
CA ILE A 106 1.47 22.86 -6.81
C ILE A 106 0.35 23.15 -5.80
N ASP A 107 -0.43 24.21 -6.04
CA ASP A 107 -1.61 24.62 -5.28
C ASP A 107 -2.89 23.92 -5.76
N SER A 108 -2.92 23.40 -6.99
CA SER A 108 -4.02 22.58 -7.51
C SER A 108 -4.00 21.12 -6.99
N LEU A 109 -5.03 20.34 -7.32
CA LEU A 109 -5.10 18.89 -7.03
C LEU A 109 -4.12 18.07 -7.87
N GLY A 110 -3.62 18.61 -8.98
CA GLY A 110 -2.64 17.97 -9.88
C GLY A 110 -3.24 16.91 -10.79
N MET A 111 -4.56 16.83 -10.92
CA MET A 111 -5.22 15.84 -11.77
C MET A 111 -5.14 16.23 -13.26
N GLU A 112 -4.98 17.53 -13.52
CA GLU A 112 -4.81 18.12 -14.84
C GLU A 112 -3.38 17.97 -15.39
N VAL A 113 -2.41 17.67 -14.53
CA VAL A 113 -0.99 17.53 -14.91
C VAL A 113 -0.72 16.09 -15.34
N ASN A 114 -0.02 15.95 -16.48
CA ASN A 114 0.40 14.64 -16.99
C ASN A 114 1.15 13.82 -15.93
N GLU A 115 0.77 12.54 -15.78
CA GLU A 115 1.34 11.63 -14.77
C GLU A 115 2.86 11.52 -14.86
N GLU A 116 3.43 11.40 -16.07
CA GLU A 116 4.86 11.25 -16.26
C GLU A 116 5.63 12.46 -15.73
N LEU A 117 5.13 13.68 -15.99
CA LEU A 117 5.72 14.90 -15.48
C LEU A 117 5.63 14.97 -13.95
N ARG A 118 4.49 14.57 -13.37
CA ARG A 118 4.31 14.49 -11.91
C ARG A 118 5.28 13.50 -11.27
N LEU A 119 5.47 12.33 -11.87
CA LEU A 119 6.38 11.30 -11.34
C LEU A 119 7.85 11.69 -11.51
N LYS A 120 8.22 12.41 -12.58
CA LYS A 120 9.56 12.97 -12.76
C LYS A 120 9.90 13.97 -11.65
N TYR A 121 8.96 14.84 -11.29
CA TYR A 121 9.11 15.84 -10.23
C TYR A 121 8.30 15.47 -8.98
N ARG A 122 8.30 14.18 -8.59
CA ARG A 122 7.42 13.68 -7.53
C ARG A 122 7.61 14.39 -6.19
N TYR A 123 8.83 14.84 -5.90
CA TYR A 123 9.13 15.62 -4.69
C TYR A 123 8.45 17.01 -4.67
N LEU A 124 8.10 17.58 -5.83
CA LEU A 124 7.25 18.78 -5.94
C LEU A 124 5.77 18.41 -5.89
N ASP A 125 5.38 17.35 -6.60
CA ASP A 125 3.99 16.84 -6.60
C ASP A 125 3.52 16.51 -5.16
N LEU A 126 4.38 15.90 -4.35
CA LEU A 126 4.11 15.58 -2.95
C LEU A 126 3.89 16.81 -2.05
N ARG A 127 4.26 18.03 -2.48
CA ARG A 127 3.93 19.27 -1.74
C ARG A 127 2.43 19.59 -1.78
N ARG A 128 1.67 18.99 -2.69
CA ARG A 128 0.22 19.21 -2.82
C ARG A 128 -0.53 18.70 -1.57
N PRO A 129 -1.57 19.43 -1.10
CA PRO A 129 -2.37 19.00 0.04
C PRO A 129 -2.99 17.60 -0.11
N ARG A 130 -3.47 17.24 -1.31
CA ARG A 130 -4.07 15.93 -1.61
C ARG A 130 -3.11 14.77 -1.30
N LEU A 131 -1.91 14.81 -1.88
CA LEU A 131 -0.92 13.75 -1.71
C LEU A 131 -0.29 13.73 -0.33
N THR A 132 -0.02 14.90 0.25
CA THR A 132 0.41 15.01 1.65
C THR A 132 -0.64 14.39 2.60
N ARG A 133 -1.94 14.65 2.38
CA ARG A 133 -3.02 14.02 3.14
C ARG A 133 -2.99 12.50 2.98
N ASN A 134 -2.90 11.99 1.75
CA ASN A 134 -2.92 10.55 1.49
C ASN A 134 -1.77 9.82 2.22
N LEU A 135 -0.53 10.33 2.13
CA LEU A 135 0.62 9.70 2.80
C LEU A 135 0.55 9.80 4.33
N ARG A 136 0.03 10.91 4.87
CA ARG A 136 -0.16 11.05 6.32
C ARG A 136 -1.28 10.17 6.86
N MET A 137 -2.36 10.00 6.09
CA MET A 137 -3.43 9.08 6.42
C MET A 137 -2.97 7.63 6.33
N ARG A 138 -2.19 7.26 5.30
CA ARG A 138 -1.50 5.96 5.23
C ARG A 138 -0.72 5.67 6.51
N HIS A 139 0.12 6.60 6.96
CA HIS A 139 0.88 6.47 8.21
C HIS A 139 -0.04 6.23 9.42
N LYS A 140 -1.09 7.05 9.58
CA LYS A 140 -2.03 6.93 10.71
C LYS A 140 -2.78 5.59 10.70
N ILE A 141 -3.20 5.13 9.53
CA ILE A 141 -3.92 3.87 9.35
C ILE A 141 -3.01 2.68 9.64
N ILE A 142 -1.77 2.69 9.13
CA ILE A 142 -0.79 1.63 9.44
C ILE A 142 -0.49 1.59 10.94
N LYS A 143 -0.29 2.76 11.58
CA LYS A 143 -0.14 2.80 13.05
C LYS A 143 -1.35 2.19 13.75
N PHE A 144 -2.56 2.52 13.29
CA PHE A 144 -3.77 1.96 13.89
C PHE A 144 -3.91 0.45 13.69
N ILE A 145 -3.52 -0.08 12.53
CA ILE A 145 -3.48 -1.52 12.26
C ILE A 145 -2.55 -2.21 13.27
N ARG A 146 -1.34 -1.66 13.49
CA ARG A 146 -0.41 -2.17 14.51
C ARG A 146 -1.03 -2.14 15.91
N ASP A 147 -1.57 -1.00 16.32
CA ASP A 147 -2.21 -0.84 17.63
C ASP A 147 -3.41 -1.80 17.81
N PHE A 148 -4.15 -2.11 16.73
CA PHE A 148 -5.27 -3.05 16.76
C PHE A 148 -4.80 -4.50 16.90
N LEU A 149 -3.79 -4.91 16.13
CA LEU A 149 -3.27 -6.28 16.15
C LEU A 149 -2.51 -6.58 17.44
N ASP A 150 -1.72 -5.61 17.94
CA ASP A 150 -1.08 -5.68 19.26
C ASP A 150 -2.13 -5.90 20.38
N LYS A 151 -3.23 -5.15 20.35
CA LYS A 151 -4.35 -5.34 21.30
C LYS A 151 -5.00 -6.74 21.20
N ASN A 152 -4.92 -7.39 20.03
CA ASN A 152 -5.43 -8.74 19.80
C ASN A 152 -4.36 -9.84 19.99
N ASP A 153 -3.23 -9.48 20.62
CA ASP A 153 -2.14 -10.40 20.97
C ASP A 153 -1.38 -10.95 19.75
N PHE A 154 -1.30 -10.17 18.67
CA PHE A 154 -0.48 -10.50 17.51
C PHE A 154 0.94 -9.95 17.65
N VAL A 155 1.92 -10.71 17.17
CA VAL A 155 3.32 -10.30 17.13
C VAL A 155 3.70 -9.83 15.72
N GLU A 156 4.26 -8.63 15.60
CA GLU A 156 4.86 -8.17 14.33
C GLU A 156 6.21 -8.87 14.14
N ILE A 157 6.36 -9.67 13.07
CA ILE A 157 7.61 -10.38 12.78
C ILE A 157 8.05 -10.05 11.35
N GLU A 158 9.27 -9.57 11.19
CA GLU A 158 9.84 -9.27 9.88
C GLU A 158 10.31 -10.57 9.20
N THR A 159 9.94 -10.75 7.92
CA THR A 159 10.34 -11.93 7.14
C THR A 159 11.41 -11.58 6.11
N PRO A 160 12.28 -12.53 5.72
CA PRO A 160 13.35 -12.28 4.76
C PRO A 160 12.86 -11.75 3.40
N ILE A 161 13.59 -10.77 2.85
CA ILE A 161 13.40 -10.26 1.47
C ILE A 161 14.24 -11.04 0.45
N LEU A 162 15.38 -11.60 0.84
CA LEU A 162 16.19 -12.43 -0.04
C LEU A 162 15.84 -13.90 0.23
N THR A 163 14.92 -14.45 -0.56
CA THR A 163 14.43 -15.83 -0.39
C THR A 163 14.82 -16.71 -1.58
N LYS A 164 14.41 -17.97 -1.53
CA LYS A 164 14.51 -18.93 -2.63
C LYS A 164 13.38 -18.68 -3.62
N ALA A 165 13.68 -18.74 -4.91
CA ALA A 165 12.65 -18.68 -5.96
C ALA A 165 11.67 -19.83 -5.80
N THR A 166 10.38 -19.51 -5.78
CA THR A 166 9.30 -20.47 -5.58
C THR A 166 8.27 -20.26 -6.68
N PRO A 167 7.86 -21.31 -7.39
CA PRO A 167 6.84 -21.16 -8.43
C PRO A 167 5.47 -20.98 -7.76
N GLU A 168 5.18 -19.76 -7.33
CA GLU A 168 3.92 -19.31 -6.72
C GLU A 168 2.98 -18.67 -7.76
N GLY A 169 3.15 -19.00 -9.03
CA GLY A 169 2.31 -18.55 -10.14
C GLY A 169 2.84 -17.32 -10.89
N ALA A 170 3.15 -16.22 -10.19
CA ALA A 170 3.75 -15.05 -10.85
C ALA A 170 5.26 -15.20 -11.04
N ARG A 171 5.86 -14.33 -11.86
CA ARG A 171 7.32 -14.30 -12.06
C ARG A 171 8.00 -13.54 -10.92
N ASP A 172 9.06 -14.13 -10.37
CA ASP A 172 9.90 -13.53 -9.33
C ASP A 172 10.87 -12.49 -9.93
N PHE A 173 11.13 -11.41 -9.18
CA PHE A 173 12.38 -10.67 -9.34
C PHE A 173 13.53 -11.46 -8.72
N ILE A 174 14.64 -11.60 -9.45
CA ILE A 174 15.82 -12.32 -8.97
C ILE A 174 16.96 -11.37 -8.60
N VAL A 175 17.74 -11.75 -7.59
CA VAL A 175 18.92 -11.01 -7.11
C VAL A 175 20.14 -11.93 -7.17
N PRO A 176 21.15 -11.65 -8.01
CA PRO A 176 22.32 -12.51 -8.14
C PRO A 176 23.18 -12.50 -6.87
N SER A 177 23.69 -13.67 -6.47
CA SER A 177 24.60 -13.79 -5.34
C SER A 177 26.06 -13.63 -5.78
N ARG A 178 26.71 -12.55 -5.35
CA ARG A 178 28.16 -12.36 -5.56
C ARG A 178 29.00 -13.46 -4.89
N LEU A 179 28.55 -13.95 -3.72
CA LEU A 179 29.27 -14.94 -2.91
C LEU A 179 29.15 -16.36 -3.46
N ARG A 180 28.05 -16.65 -4.19
CA ARG A 180 27.79 -17.94 -4.82
C ARG A 180 27.45 -17.71 -6.29
N PRO A 181 28.47 -17.53 -7.15
CA PRO A 181 28.23 -17.26 -8.57
C PRO A 181 27.40 -18.37 -9.22
N GLY A 182 26.38 -17.98 -9.98
CA GLY A 182 25.39 -18.89 -10.57
C GLY A 182 24.17 -19.16 -9.69
N ASN A 183 24.17 -18.73 -8.42
CA ASN A 183 23.00 -18.76 -7.54
C ASN A 183 22.31 -17.39 -7.46
N PHE A 184 21.00 -17.43 -7.31
CA PHE A 184 20.14 -16.26 -7.23
C PHE A 184 19.23 -16.37 -6.00
N TYR A 185 18.98 -15.24 -5.37
CA TYR A 185 17.82 -15.07 -4.51
C TYR A 185 16.62 -14.64 -5.36
N ALA A 186 15.43 -14.75 -4.81
CA ALA A 186 14.22 -14.13 -5.30
C ALA A 186 13.69 -13.14 -4.27
N LEU A 187 13.06 -12.06 -4.75
CA LEU A 187 12.27 -11.18 -3.91
C LEU A 187 10.89 -11.81 -3.69
N PRO A 188 10.35 -11.83 -2.45
CA PRO A 188 9.16 -12.59 -2.12
C PRO A 188 7.90 -11.99 -2.75
N GLN A 189 7.08 -12.84 -3.36
CA GLN A 189 5.73 -12.46 -3.80
C GLN A 189 4.78 -12.23 -2.62
N SER A 190 5.06 -12.90 -1.50
CA SER A 190 4.43 -12.73 -0.20
C SER A 190 5.27 -13.44 0.90
N PRO A 191 5.02 -13.17 2.19
CA PRO A 191 5.59 -13.94 3.30
C PRO A 191 5.03 -15.37 3.48
N GLN A 192 4.31 -15.94 2.51
CA GLN A 192 3.44 -17.10 2.66
C GLN A 192 4.08 -18.34 3.29
N GLN A 193 5.33 -18.66 2.96
CA GLN A 193 5.99 -19.83 3.56
C GLN A 193 6.51 -19.53 4.96
N TYR A 194 7.07 -18.33 5.18
CA TYR A 194 7.61 -17.93 6.47
C TYR A 194 6.53 -17.81 7.55
N LYS A 195 5.37 -17.25 7.21
CA LYS A 195 4.26 -17.14 8.18
C LYS A 195 3.71 -18.50 8.62
N GLN A 196 3.69 -19.49 7.73
CA GLN A 196 3.34 -20.86 8.10
C GLN A 196 4.40 -21.49 9.00
N LEU A 197 5.69 -21.27 8.72
CA LEU A 197 6.78 -21.71 9.61
C LEU A 197 6.70 -21.04 11.00
N LEU A 198 6.20 -19.81 11.09
CA LEU A 198 5.96 -19.15 12.38
C LEU A 198 4.80 -19.80 13.17
N MET A 199 3.81 -20.38 12.48
CA MET A 199 2.77 -21.20 13.12
C MET A 199 3.37 -22.51 13.64
N VAL A 200 4.25 -23.16 12.87
CA VAL A 200 5.02 -24.33 13.34
C VAL A 200 5.90 -23.98 14.55
N ALA A 201 6.45 -22.77 14.59
CA ALA A 201 7.29 -22.30 15.69
C ALA A 201 6.50 -21.94 16.98
N GLY A 202 5.17 -22.00 16.95
CA GLY A 202 4.33 -21.75 18.13
C GLY A 202 4.09 -20.28 18.45
N PHE A 203 4.24 -19.36 17.48
CA PHE A 203 3.87 -17.95 17.70
C PHE A 203 2.37 -17.71 17.80
N GLU A 204 1.56 -18.62 17.25
CA GLU A 204 0.10 -18.59 17.18
C GLU A 204 -0.57 -17.42 16.47
N LYS A 205 -0.05 -16.19 16.58
CA LYS A 205 -0.63 -14.98 15.98
C LYS A 205 0.46 -14.08 15.44
N TYR A 206 0.59 -14.08 14.12
CA TYR A 206 1.59 -13.33 13.38
C TYR A 206 0.94 -12.23 12.57
N TYR A 207 1.59 -11.07 12.48
CA TYR A 207 1.34 -10.14 11.39
C TYR A 207 2.61 -9.46 10.88
N GLN A 208 2.51 -8.86 9.69
CA GLN A 208 3.54 -7.96 9.16
C GLN A 208 2.94 -6.96 8.18
N ILE A 209 3.45 -5.73 8.19
CA ILE A 209 3.27 -4.78 7.08
C ILE A 209 4.31 -5.11 6.01
N ALA A 210 4.07 -6.16 5.23
CA ALA A 210 5.03 -6.78 4.34
C ALA A 210 5.18 -6.05 3.00
N ARG A 211 6.42 -5.93 2.52
CA ARG A 211 6.72 -5.54 1.14
C ARG A 211 6.78 -6.80 0.26
N CYS A 212 6.01 -6.79 -0.81
CA CYS A 212 5.85 -7.90 -1.74
C CYS A 212 6.26 -7.48 -3.15
N PHE A 213 6.77 -8.43 -3.95
CA PHE A 213 7.35 -8.16 -5.25
C PHE A 213 6.82 -9.11 -6.32
N ARG A 214 6.41 -8.59 -7.47
CA ARG A 214 5.92 -9.40 -8.61
C ARG A 214 6.34 -8.78 -9.93
N ASP A 215 7.04 -9.54 -10.77
CA ASP A 215 7.37 -9.13 -12.14
C ASP A 215 6.20 -9.48 -13.08
N GLU A 216 5.11 -8.73 -12.92
CA GLU A 216 3.91 -8.80 -13.75
C GLU A 216 3.71 -7.50 -14.52
N ASP A 217 2.94 -7.54 -15.60
CA ASP A 217 2.66 -6.34 -16.37
C ASP A 217 1.96 -5.23 -15.53
N PRO A 218 2.42 -3.97 -15.64
CA PRO A 218 1.83 -2.83 -14.93
C PRO A 218 0.36 -2.60 -15.30
N ARG A 219 -0.48 -2.26 -14.30
CA ARG A 219 -1.85 -1.76 -14.53
C ARG A 219 -2.16 -0.57 -13.60
N ALA A 220 -3.28 0.11 -13.81
CA ALA A 220 -3.66 1.25 -12.96
C ALA A 220 -3.94 0.83 -11.49
N ASP A 221 -4.52 -0.37 -11.33
CA ASP A 221 -4.92 -1.00 -10.06
C ASP A 221 -3.87 -1.99 -9.50
N ARG A 222 -2.68 -2.06 -10.12
CA ARG A 222 -1.59 -2.96 -9.77
C ARG A 222 -0.25 -2.23 -9.86
N ALA A 223 0.45 -2.11 -8.74
CA ALA A 223 1.79 -1.52 -8.74
C ALA A 223 2.74 -2.49 -9.44
N TYR A 224 3.56 -1.96 -10.36
CA TYR A 224 4.63 -2.73 -10.98
C TYR A 224 5.79 -2.87 -9.99
N GLY A 225 6.38 -4.05 -9.93
CA GLY A 225 7.56 -4.26 -9.10
C GLY A 225 7.16 -4.62 -7.68
N GLU A 226 6.71 -3.63 -6.91
CA GLU A 226 6.56 -3.75 -5.46
C GLU A 226 5.25 -3.15 -4.91
N PHE A 227 4.70 -3.77 -3.86
CA PHE A 227 3.48 -3.32 -3.18
C PHE A 227 3.45 -3.75 -1.70
N THR A 228 2.56 -3.15 -0.91
CA THR A 228 2.47 -3.38 0.54
C THR A 228 1.21 -4.17 0.91
N GLN A 229 1.39 -5.26 1.63
CA GLN A 229 0.32 -6.06 2.23
C GLN A 229 0.31 -5.93 3.75
N LEU A 230 -0.87 -6.06 4.34
CA LEU A 230 -1.03 -6.48 5.72
C LEU A 230 -1.10 -8.01 5.69
N ASP A 231 -0.03 -8.68 6.08
CA ASP A 231 -0.02 -10.14 6.13
C ASP A 231 -0.35 -10.60 7.54
N ILE A 232 -1.33 -11.50 7.70
CA ILE A 232 -1.80 -12.03 8.98
C ILE A 232 -1.88 -13.56 8.88
N GLU A 233 -1.44 -14.27 9.92
CA GLU A 233 -1.60 -15.73 10.06
C GLU A 233 -1.88 -16.09 11.52
N LEU A 234 -2.77 -17.06 11.74
CA LEU A 234 -3.16 -17.56 13.05
C LEU A 234 -3.07 -19.08 13.12
N SER A 235 -2.73 -19.61 14.29
CA SER A 235 -2.87 -21.02 14.67
C SER A 235 -4.23 -21.26 15.34
N PHE A 236 -4.76 -22.44 15.09
CA PHE A 236 -6.08 -22.93 15.52
C PHE A 236 -7.31 -22.10 15.08
N PRO A 237 -7.31 -21.33 13.96
CA PRO A 237 -8.48 -20.56 13.59
C PRO A 237 -9.48 -21.42 12.80
N THR A 238 -10.76 -21.11 12.95
CA THR A 238 -11.77 -21.34 11.93
C THR A 238 -11.69 -20.26 10.85
N ARG A 239 -12.26 -20.53 9.67
CA ARG A 239 -12.40 -19.51 8.61
C ARG A 239 -13.14 -18.29 9.15
N GLU A 240 -14.26 -18.51 9.83
CA GLU A 240 -15.13 -17.47 10.33
C GLU A 240 -14.42 -16.52 11.32
N GLU A 241 -13.53 -17.02 12.18
CA GLU A 241 -12.74 -16.18 13.09
C GLU A 241 -11.81 -15.22 12.33
N ILE A 242 -11.17 -15.68 11.24
CA ILE A 242 -10.31 -14.84 10.39
C ILE A 242 -11.12 -13.74 9.70
N LEU A 243 -12.30 -14.11 9.16
CA LEU A 243 -13.19 -13.18 8.48
C LEU A 243 -13.73 -12.12 9.46
N LEU A 244 -14.12 -12.52 10.67
CA LEU A 244 -14.60 -11.61 11.71
C LEU A 244 -13.51 -10.64 12.17
N LEU A 245 -12.30 -11.13 12.46
CA LEU A 245 -11.15 -10.27 12.80
C LEU A 245 -10.89 -9.22 11.71
N THR A 246 -10.93 -9.66 10.45
CA THR A 246 -10.74 -8.77 9.29
C THR A 246 -11.85 -7.74 9.18
N GLU A 247 -13.12 -8.18 9.30
CA GLU A 247 -14.28 -7.28 9.30
C GLU A 247 -14.16 -6.22 10.40
N GLU A 248 -13.84 -6.63 11.64
CA GLU A 248 -13.70 -5.73 12.78
C GLU A 248 -12.60 -4.69 12.59
N LEU A 249 -11.43 -5.12 12.08
CA LEU A 249 -10.32 -4.22 11.78
C LEU A 249 -10.76 -3.15 10.77
N TYR A 250 -11.32 -3.55 9.64
CA TYR A 250 -11.67 -2.63 8.57
C TYR A 250 -12.85 -1.71 8.94
N LYS A 251 -13.87 -2.20 9.64
CA LYS A 251 -14.94 -1.35 10.20
C LYS A 251 -14.38 -0.33 11.19
N SER A 252 -13.43 -0.74 12.03
CA SER A 252 -12.78 0.17 12.98
C SER A 252 -11.96 1.25 12.28
N ILE A 253 -11.25 0.92 11.20
CA ILE A 253 -10.53 1.89 10.35
C ILE A 253 -11.52 2.88 9.74
N ILE A 254 -12.60 2.40 9.10
CA ILE A 254 -13.60 3.28 8.46
C ILE A 254 -14.24 4.22 9.48
N LYS A 255 -14.71 3.69 10.61
CA LYS A 255 -15.33 4.48 11.68
C LYS A 255 -14.40 5.56 12.23
N LYS A 256 -13.10 5.26 12.38
CA LYS A 256 -12.14 6.17 13.00
C LYS A 256 -11.63 7.25 12.05
N PHE A 257 -11.38 6.90 10.79
CA PHE A 257 -10.65 7.75 9.85
C PHE A 257 -11.50 8.33 8.74
N PHE A 258 -12.69 7.77 8.51
CA PHE A 258 -13.54 8.07 7.37
C PHE A 258 -15.03 8.18 7.77
N PRO A 259 -15.39 9.06 8.72
CA PRO A 259 -16.76 9.19 9.20
C PRO A 259 -17.76 9.62 8.11
N GLU A 260 -17.27 10.19 7.00
CA GLU A 260 -18.05 10.54 5.82
C GLU A 260 -18.42 9.34 4.94
N LYS A 261 -17.71 8.21 5.07
CA LYS A 261 -17.97 6.99 4.30
C LYS A 261 -19.11 6.19 4.93
N LYS A 262 -19.98 5.65 4.08
CA LYS A 262 -21.14 4.84 4.47
C LYS A 262 -20.93 3.41 4.04
N LEU A 263 -21.01 2.48 4.98
CA LEU A 263 -21.01 1.05 4.69
C LEU A 263 -22.37 0.65 4.12
N THR A 264 -22.38 -0.09 3.01
CA THR A 264 -23.63 -0.63 2.43
C THR A 264 -24.26 -1.67 3.35
N PHE A 265 -23.43 -2.41 4.09
CA PHE A 265 -23.82 -3.47 5.00
C PHE A 265 -23.13 -3.30 6.35
N ASP A 266 -23.87 -3.48 7.45
CA ASP A 266 -23.31 -3.46 8.79
C ASP A 266 -22.43 -4.70 9.05
N LYS A 267 -22.85 -5.87 8.55
CA LYS A 267 -22.06 -7.11 8.52
C LYS A 267 -21.64 -7.39 7.10
N PHE A 268 -20.39 -7.74 6.86
CA PHE A 268 -19.91 -7.99 5.51
C PHE A 268 -20.53 -9.29 4.99
N PRO A 269 -21.25 -9.28 3.84
CA PRO A 269 -21.86 -10.49 3.29
C PRO A 269 -20.79 -11.52 2.93
N HIS A 270 -21.07 -12.80 3.21
CA HIS A 270 -20.30 -13.93 2.71
C HIS A 270 -21.08 -14.53 1.53
N LEU A 271 -20.52 -14.48 0.34
CA LEU A 271 -21.14 -14.95 -0.90
C LEU A 271 -20.33 -16.12 -1.44
N SER A 272 -20.97 -17.22 -1.81
CA SER A 272 -20.24 -18.32 -2.44
C SER A 272 -19.78 -17.93 -3.85
N TYR A 273 -18.66 -18.48 -4.30
CA TYR A 273 -18.14 -18.30 -5.65
C TYR A 273 -19.20 -18.59 -6.72
N ASP A 274 -19.93 -19.69 -6.56
CA ASP A 274 -20.96 -20.11 -7.53
C ASP A 274 -22.11 -19.09 -7.61
N GLU A 275 -22.52 -18.51 -6.47
CA GLU A 275 -23.54 -17.45 -6.44
C GLU A 275 -23.06 -16.18 -7.14
N VAL A 276 -21.82 -15.74 -6.88
CA VAL A 276 -21.32 -14.49 -7.48
C VAL A 276 -21.03 -14.65 -8.97
N MET A 277 -20.52 -15.80 -9.41
CA MET A 277 -20.35 -16.10 -10.83
C MET A 277 -21.69 -16.24 -11.55
N LYS A 278 -22.70 -16.83 -10.91
CA LYS A 278 -24.05 -16.91 -11.49
C LYS A 278 -24.69 -15.54 -11.64
N LYS A 279 -24.64 -14.70 -10.59
CA LYS A 279 -25.37 -13.43 -10.49
C LYS A 279 -24.62 -12.24 -11.10
N TYR A 280 -23.33 -12.10 -10.80
CA TYR A 280 -22.52 -10.93 -11.14
C TYR A 280 -21.51 -11.20 -12.26
N LYS A 281 -21.27 -12.46 -12.63
CA LYS A 281 -20.29 -12.86 -13.66
C LYS A 281 -18.85 -12.44 -13.32
N THR A 282 -18.57 -12.27 -12.03
CA THR A 282 -17.24 -11.98 -11.49
C THR A 282 -17.17 -12.45 -10.04
N ASP A 283 -15.97 -12.85 -9.63
CA ASP A 283 -15.54 -13.18 -8.27
C ASP A 283 -15.28 -11.95 -7.38
N LYS A 284 -15.32 -10.75 -7.95
CA LYS A 284 -15.16 -9.47 -7.23
C LYS A 284 -16.33 -8.54 -7.53
N PRO A 285 -17.54 -8.85 -7.03
CA PRO A 285 -18.72 -8.07 -7.34
C PRO A 285 -18.68 -6.67 -6.71
N ASP A 286 -19.21 -5.68 -7.44
CA ASP A 286 -19.53 -4.36 -6.88
C ASP A 286 -20.95 -4.38 -6.33
N LEU A 287 -21.06 -4.41 -4.99
CA LEU A 287 -22.33 -4.53 -4.27
C LEU A 287 -22.93 -3.18 -3.85
N ARG A 288 -22.35 -2.05 -4.29
CA ARG A 288 -22.91 -0.72 -3.99
C ARG A 288 -24.31 -0.58 -4.59
N LYS A 289 -25.20 0.08 -3.85
CA LYS A 289 -26.53 0.46 -4.32
C LYS A 289 -26.42 1.59 -5.34
N ASP A 290 -25.59 2.60 -5.05
CA ASP A 290 -25.23 3.66 -5.97
C ASP A 290 -23.75 3.58 -6.34
N LYS A 291 -23.47 3.07 -7.55
CA LYS A 291 -22.10 2.93 -8.08
C LYS A 291 -21.41 4.27 -8.33
N ASN A 292 -22.17 5.37 -8.41
CA ASN A 292 -21.63 6.71 -8.61
C ASN A 292 -21.34 7.42 -7.28
N ASN A 293 -21.77 6.87 -6.14
CA ASN A 293 -21.51 7.47 -4.84
C ASN A 293 -20.07 7.13 -4.38
N PRO A 294 -19.16 8.12 -4.33
CA PRO A 294 -17.77 7.89 -3.91
C PRO A 294 -17.63 7.69 -2.40
N ASN A 295 -18.70 7.85 -1.63
CA ASN A 295 -18.72 7.64 -0.20
C ASN A 295 -19.42 6.33 0.21
N GLU A 296 -19.98 5.57 -0.74
CA GLU A 296 -20.51 4.24 -0.45
C GLU A 296 -19.40 3.19 -0.53
N LEU A 297 -19.28 2.38 0.52
CA LEU A 297 -18.34 1.27 0.62
C LEU A 297 -19.11 -0.05 0.83
N ALA A 298 -19.06 -0.91 -0.18
CA ALA A 298 -19.67 -2.23 -0.14
C ALA A 298 -18.56 -3.29 -0.05
N PHE A 299 -18.29 -3.72 1.18
CA PHE A 299 -17.41 -4.85 1.45
C PHE A 299 -18.18 -6.17 1.36
N CYS A 300 -17.50 -7.23 0.93
CA CYS A 300 -17.97 -8.61 1.07
C CYS A 300 -16.79 -9.58 1.09
N PHE A 301 -17.07 -10.80 1.53
CA PHE A 301 -16.19 -11.94 1.34
C PHE A 301 -16.78 -12.86 0.28
N VAL A 302 -15.96 -13.28 -0.67
CA VAL A 302 -16.30 -14.38 -1.57
C VAL A 302 -15.65 -15.64 -1.03
N VAL A 303 -16.42 -16.72 -0.90
CA VAL A 303 -15.99 -17.96 -0.25
C VAL A 303 -16.31 -19.16 -1.13
N ASP A 304 -15.86 -20.35 -0.73
CA ASP A 304 -16.24 -21.62 -1.36
C ASP A 304 -15.83 -21.71 -2.85
N PHE A 305 -14.65 -21.18 -3.13
CA PHE A 305 -14.01 -21.31 -4.43
C PHE A 305 -13.73 -22.78 -4.78
N PRO A 306 -13.74 -23.14 -6.08
CA PRO A 306 -13.07 -24.34 -6.57
C PRO A 306 -11.63 -24.43 -6.06
N LEU A 307 -11.17 -25.65 -5.77
CA LEU A 307 -9.79 -25.91 -5.35
C LEU A 307 -8.83 -25.78 -6.52
N PHE A 308 -9.26 -26.24 -7.69
CA PHE A 308 -8.48 -26.23 -8.92
C PHE A 308 -9.20 -25.47 -10.02
N GLU A 309 -8.41 -24.95 -10.95
CA GLU A 309 -8.87 -24.46 -12.25
C GLU A 309 -8.15 -25.22 -13.36
N TRP A 310 -8.82 -25.41 -14.49
CA TRP A 310 -8.20 -26.02 -15.67
C TRP A 310 -7.51 -24.96 -16.52
N LYS A 311 -6.20 -25.10 -16.74
CA LYS A 311 -5.42 -24.21 -17.60
C LYS A 311 -5.33 -24.79 -19.01
N GLU A 312 -6.23 -24.35 -19.90
CA GLU A 312 -6.26 -24.80 -21.30
C GLU A 312 -4.93 -24.61 -22.03
N SER A 313 -4.21 -23.50 -21.76
CA SER A 313 -2.92 -23.20 -22.37
C SER A 313 -1.82 -24.20 -22.02
N GLU A 314 -1.95 -24.88 -20.88
CA GLU A 314 -0.94 -25.81 -20.36
C GLU A 314 -1.46 -27.25 -20.31
N ASN A 315 -2.74 -27.46 -20.65
CA ASN A 315 -3.43 -28.74 -20.61
C ASN A 315 -3.24 -29.48 -19.27
N ARG A 316 -3.36 -28.74 -18.16
CA ARG A 316 -3.21 -29.25 -16.79
C ARG A 316 -4.13 -28.54 -15.81
N TRP A 317 -4.41 -29.22 -14.70
CA TRP A 317 -4.98 -28.58 -13.52
C TRP A 317 -3.95 -27.67 -12.87
N ASP A 318 -4.41 -26.51 -12.40
CA ASP A 318 -3.62 -25.60 -11.57
C ASP A 318 -4.43 -25.22 -10.33
N SER A 319 -3.76 -24.75 -9.29
CA SER A 319 -4.46 -24.24 -8.12
C SER A 319 -5.23 -22.98 -8.49
N MET A 320 -6.51 -22.89 -8.11
CA MET A 320 -7.30 -21.68 -8.38
C MET A 320 -6.74 -20.44 -7.63
N HIS A 321 -6.15 -20.69 -6.46
CA HIS A 321 -5.47 -19.68 -5.65
C HIS A 321 -4.07 -20.19 -5.29
N HIS A 322 -3.75 -20.31 -4.00
CA HIS A 322 -2.47 -20.82 -3.56
C HIS A 322 -2.49 -22.36 -3.42
N PRO A 323 -1.43 -23.08 -3.82
CA PRO A 323 -1.33 -24.54 -3.65
C PRO A 323 -1.30 -25.04 -2.20
N PHE A 324 -1.20 -24.16 -1.20
CA PHE A 324 -1.19 -24.51 0.23
C PHE A 324 -2.59 -24.44 0.87
N THR A 325 -3.61 -24.12 0.08
CA THR A 325 -4.99 -23.97 0.55
C THR A 325 -5.62 -25.32 0.87
N ALA A 326 -6.21 -25.43 2.06
CA ALA A 326 -6.90 -26.63 2.50
C ALA A 326 -8.14 -26.93 1.64
N PRO A 327 -8.37 -28.19 1.24
CA PRO A 327 -9.66 -28.63 0.73
C PRO A 327 -10.72 -28.55 1.84
N LYS A 328 -11.99 -28.38 1.48
CA LYS A 328 -13.09 -28.60 2.44
C LYS A 328 -13.09 -30.05 2.93
N GLU A 329 -13.52 -30.29 4.17
CA GLU A 329 -13.45 -31.63 4.83
C GLU A 329 -14.01 -32.78 3.96
N GLY A 330 -15.17 -32.57 3.30
CA GLY A 330 -15.78 -33.58 2.43
C GLY A 330 -15.04 -33.84 1.11
N ALA A 331 -14.07 -33.01 0.73
CA ALA A 331 -13.33 -33.12 -0.52
C ALA A 331 -12.07 -34.00 -0.41
N VAL A 332 -11.58 -34.29 0.82
CA VAL A 332 -10.33 -35.04 1.04
C VAL A 332 -10.34 -36.45 0.43
N PRO A 333 -11.39 -37.28 0.60
CA PRO A 333 -11.39 -38.63 0.01
C PRO A 333 -11.30 -38.62 -1.52
N ASN A 334 -12.05 -37.73 -2.18
CA ASN A 334 -12.04 -37.58 -3.63
C ASN A 334 -10.71 -37.01 -4.14
N LEU A 335 -10.11 -36.06 -3.41
CA LEU A 335 -8.79 -35.52 -3.70
C LEU A 335 -7.71 -36.61 -3.68
N LEU A 336 -7.67 -37.44 -2.61
CA LEU A 336 -6.70 -38.53 -2.49
C LEU A 336 -6.90 -39.60 -3.58
N ALA A 337 -8.16 -39.90 -3.91
CA ALA A 337 -8.52 -40.82 -4.99
C ALA A 337 -8.29 -40.25 -6.41
N GLY A 338 -8.07 -38.94 -6.55
CA GLY A 338 -7.95 -38.27 -7.85
C GLY A 338 -9.26 -38.25 -8.65
N LYS A 339 -10.42 -38.18 -7.96
CA LYS A 339 -11.76 -38.20 -8.57
C LYS A 339 -12.47 -36.86 -8.42
N ASP A 340 -13.34 -36.54 -9.37
CA ASP A 340 -14.22 -35.37 -9.37
C ASP A 340 -13.49 -34.05 -9.05
N ILE A 341 -12.29 -33.88 -9.61
CA ILE A 341 -11.34 -32.79 -9.29
C ILE A 341 -11.99 -31.41 -9.47
N GLU A 342 -12.80 -31.25 -10.52
CA GLU A 342 -13.53 -30.03 -10.86
C GLU A 342 -14.57 -29.62 -9.81
N SER A 343 -15.04 -30.55 -8.99
CA SER A 343 -16.07 -30.31 -7.97
C SER A 343 -15.49 -29.97 -6.60
N LEU A 344 -14.18 -30.18 -6.41
CA LEU A 344 -13.52 -29.98 -5.13
C LEU A 344 -13.53 -28.49 -4.76
N LYS A 345 -13.94 -28.19 -3.53
CA LYS A 345 -14.01 -26.83 -2.99
C LYS A 345 -12.90 -26.58 -1.98
N ALA A 346 -12.45 -25.34 -1.92
CA ALA A 346 -11.37 -24.88 -1.06
C ALA A 346 -11.90 -24.15 0.18
N LEU A 347 -11.14 -24.16 1.27
CA LEU A 347 -11.31 -23.26 2.41
C LEU A 347 -10.62 -21.91 2.15
N GLN A 348 -10.80 -21.39 0.94
CA GLN A 348 -10.33 -20.08 0.47
C GLN A 348 -11.42 -19.03 0.65
N TYR A 349 -10.99 -17.79 0.81
CA TYR A 349 -11.84 -16.61 0.83
C TYR A 349 -11.12 -15.39 0.28
N ASP A 350 -11.84 -14.59 -0.48
CA ASP A 350 -11.39 -13.31 -1.03
C ASP A 350 -12.14 -12.17 -0.35
N PHE A 351 -11.42 -11.10 -0.06
CA PHE A 351 -11.95 -9.89 0.55
C PHE A 351 -12.11 -8.82 -0.53
N VAL A 352 -13.35 -8.40 -0.79
CA VAL A 352 -13.72 -7.54 -1.91
C VAL A 352 -14.30 -6.23 -1.39
N LEU A 353 -13.92 -5.13 -2.03
CA LEU A 353 -14.46 -3.79 -1.80
C LEU A 353 -14.77 -3.10 -3.13
N ASN A 354 -16.03 -2.71 -3.33
CA ASN A 354 -16.48 -1.91 -4.49
C ASN A 354 -16.03 -2.50 -5.85
N GLY A 355 -16.05 -3.83 -6.00
CA GLY A 355 -15.64 -4.51 -7.23
C GLY A 355 -14.14 -4.78 -7.37
N TYR A 356 -13.34 -4.46 -6.35
CA TYR A 356 -11.92 -4.75 -6.29
C TYR A 356 -11.65 -5.81 -5.23
N GLU A 357 -10.90 -6.85 -5.60
CA GLU A 357 -10.25 -7.74 -4.64
C GLU A 357 -9.19 -6.93 -3.87
N ILE A 358 -9.37 -6.75 -2.56
CA ILE A 358 -8.45 -6.03 -1.68
C ILE A 358 -7.67 -6.96 -0.75
N GLY A 359 -7.89 -8.27 -0.82
CA GLY A 359 -7.15 -9.28 -0.07
C GLY A 359 -7.68 -10.67 -0.37
N GLY A 360 -6.91 -11.68 0.02
CA GLY A 360 -7.32 -13.07 -0.06
C GLY A 360 -6.62 -13.89 1.03
N GLY A 361 -7.18 -15.05 1.32
CA GLY A 361 -6.69 -15.91 2.40
C GLY A 361 -7.30 -17.31 2.35
N SER A 362 -6.74 -18.21 3.13
CA SER A 362 -7.27 -19.56 3.29
C SER A 362 -6.85 -20.19 4.61
N ILE A 363 -7.60 -21.22 4.99
CA ILE A 363 -7.09 -22.26 5.88
C ILE A 363 -6.05 -23.08 5.13
N ARG A 364 -4.95 -23.45 5.81
CA ARG A 364 -3.82 -24.13 5.19
C ARG A 364 -3.86 -25.62 5.39
N ILE A 365 -3.24 -26.34 4.46
CA ILE A 365 -3.01 -27.78 4.57
C ILE A 365 -1.97 -28.01 5.67
N THR A 366 -2.27 -28.92 6.58
CA THR A 366 -1.34 -29.37 7.63
C THR A 366 -0.79 -30.77 7.37
N ASP A 367 -1.45 -31.56 6.53
CA ASP A 367 -1.06 -32.93 6.20
C ASP A 367 -0.13 -32.95 4.96
N PRO A 368 1.14 -33.40 5.11
CA PRO A 368 2.08 -33.51 3.99
C PRO A 368 1.61 -34.44 2.86
N GLU A 369 0.80 -35.46 3.14
CA GLU A 369 0.26 -36.38 2.13
C GLU A 369 -0.74 -35.64 1.23
N ILE A 370 -1.68 -34.92 1.84
CA ILE A 370 -2.65 -34.06 1.13
C ILE A 370 -1.92 -33.02 0.29
N GLN A 371 -0.92 -32.35 0.87
CA GLN A 371 -0.13 -31.34 0.18
C GLN A 371 0.62 -31.91 -1.04
N THR A 372 1.22 -33.08 -0.88
CA THR A 372 1.92 -33.79 -1.96
C THR A 372 0.94 -34.15 -3.08
N LYS A 373 -0.25 -34.65 -2.72
CA LYS A 373 -1.28 -35.03 -3.70
C LYS A 373 -1.75 -33.84 -4.53
N ILE A 374 -1.94 -32.66 -3.93
CA ILE A 374 -2.31 -31.43 -4.64
C ILE A 374 -1.24 -31.06 -5.66
N PHE A 375 0.03 -31.12 -5.28
CA PHE A 375 1.13 -30.85 -6.22
C PHE A 375 1.21 -31.87 -7.36
N GLU A 376 0.96 -33.16 -7.08
CA GLU A 376 0.91 -34.19 -8.12
C GLU A 376 -0.24 -33.95 -9.12
N ILE A 377 -1.42 -33.54 -8.65
CA ILE A 377 -2.56 -33.16 -9.51
C ILE A 377 -2.20 -31.96 -10.40
N MET A 378 -1.43 -31.00 -9.87
CA MET A 378 -0.91 -29.85 -10.62
C MET A 378 0.19 -30.21 -11.65
N GLY A 379 0.60 -31.48 -11.71
CA GLY A 379 1.60 -32.00 -12.64
C GLY A 379 3.04 -31.95 -12.13
N HIS A 380 3.27 -31.65 -10.84
CA HIS A 380 4.62 -31.65 -10.28
C HIS A 380 5.12 -33.06 -10.00
N LYS A 381 6.38 -33.32 -10.34
CA LYS A 381 7.06 -34.57 -9.99
C LYS A 381 7.55 -34.50 -8.54
N LYS A 382 7.56 -35.65 -7.84
CA LYS A 382 8.04 -35.75 -6.44
C LYS A 382 9.41 -35.08 -6.20
N ARG A 383 10.35 -35.25 -7.14
CA ARG A 383 11.67 -34.61 -7.07
C ARG A 383 11.59 -33.08 -7.05
N ASP A 384 10.70 -32.50 -7.86
CA ASP A 384 10.52 -31.04 -7.95
C ASP A 384 9.79 -30.50 -6.73
N ILE A 385 8.83 -31.26 -6.19
CA ILE A 385 8.13 -30.94 -4.94
C ILE A 385 9.14 -30.84 -3.80
N GLU A 386 9.97 -31.87 -3.61
CA GLU A 386 11.01 -31.88 -2.58
C GLU A 386 12.01 -30.74 -2.79
N ALA A 387 12.48 -30.56 -4.03
CA ALA A 387 13.44 -29.52 -4.36
C ALA A 387 12.90 -28.10 -4.12
N LYS A 388 11.59 -27.86 -4.22
CA LYS A 388 10.97 -26.52 -4.08
C LYS A 388 10.41 -26.27 -2.69
N PHE A 389 9.74 -27.26 -2.12
CA PHE A 389 8.91 -27.13 -0.91
C PHE A 389 9.29 -28.12 0.21
N GLY A 390 10.35 -28.92 0.03
CA GLY A 390 10.78 -29.94 1.01
C GLY A 390 11.00 -29.38 2.41
N HIS A 391 11.53 -28.15 2.54
CA HIS A 391 11.72 -27.50 3.84
C HIS A 391 10.40 -27.26 4.60
N LEU A 392 9.32 -26.91 3.89
CA LEU A 392 8.02 -26.69 4.50
C LEU A 392 7.34 -28.02 4.85
N LEU A 393 7.40 -28.99 3.93
CA LEU A 393 6.85 -30.34 4.15
C LEU A 393 7.57 -31.06 5.29
N GLU A 394 8.88 -30.85 5.43
CA GLU A 394 9.66 -31.34 6.56
C GLU A 394 9.23 -30.66 7.86
N ALA A 395 9.08 -29.34 7.89
CA ALA A 395 8.61 -28.61 9.07
C ALA A 395 7.26 -29.11 9.57
N PHE A 396 6.33 -29.45 8.67
CA PHE A 396 5.00 -29.96 9.03
C PHE A 396 5.03 -31.30 9.79
N LYS A 397 6.08 -32.11 9.59
CA LYS A 397 6.27 -33.38 10.32
C LYS A 397 6.58 -33.18 11.81
N TYR A 398 7.02 -31.99 12.21
CA TYR A 398 7.34 -31.66 13.59
C TYR A 398 6.16 -31.06 14.37
N GLY A 399 4.93 -31.21 13.85
CA GLY A 399 3.71 -30.78 14.53
C GLY A 399 3.26 -29.38 14.10
N VAL A 400 2.79 -29.25 12.87
CA VAL A 400 2.12 -28.02 12.42
C VAL A 400 0.70 -27.93 12.99
N PRO A 401 0.30 -26.83 13.65
CA PRO A 401 -1.08 -26.67 14.10
C PRO A 401 -2.00 -26.41 12.89
N PRO A 402 -3.30 -26.71 12.97
CA PRO A 402 -4.29 -26.11 12.07
C PRO A 402 -4.06 -24.60 12.02
N HIS A 403 -3.95 -24.00 10.84
CA HIS A 403 -3.65 -22.58 10.73
C HIS A 403 -4.25 -21.99 9.46
N GLY A 404 -4.35 -20.67 9.44
CA GLY A 404 -4.91 -19.94 8.31
C GLY A 404 -4.62 -18.45 8.45
N GLY A 405 -4.83 -17.71 7.37
CA GLY A 405 -4.54 -16.29 7.37
C GLY A 405 -5.19 -15.52 6.25
N ILE A 406 -4.83 -14.25 6.14
CA ILE A 406 -5.32 -13.34 5.10
C ILE A 406 -4.26 -12.27 4.81
N ALA A 407 -4.18 -11.82 3.57
CA ALA A 407 -3.22 -10.80 3.14
C ALA A 407 -3.89 -9.61 2.42
N PRO A 408 -4.54 -8.67 3.13
CA PRO A 408 -5.10 -7.49 2.49
C PRO A 408 -4.03 -6.54 1.91
N GLY A 409 -4.24 -6.08 0.67
CA GLY A 409 -3.43 -5.07 0.01
C GLY A 409 -3.73 -3.66 0.54
N ILE A 410 -2.80 -3.10 1.32
CA ILE A 410 -2.96 -1.77 1.93
C ILE A 410 -3.08 -0.69 0.86
N ASP A 411 -2.27 -0.77 -0.21
CA ASP A 411 -2.27 0.23 -1.28
C ASP A 411 -3.64 0.31 -1.97
N ARG A 412 -4.23 -0.84 -2.27
CA ARG A 412 -5.52 -0.91 -2.98
C ARG A 412 -6.68 -0.48 -2.11
N PHE A 413 -6.68 -0.87 -0.83
CA PHE A 413 -7.64 -0.35 0.13
C PHE A 413 -7.60 1.18 0.20
N LEU A 414 -6.42 1.77 0.35
CA LEU A 414 -6.27 3.23 0.44
C LEU A 414 -6.66 3.94 -0.85
N MET A 415 -6.31 3.39 -2.01
CA MET A 415 -6.73 3.92 -3.32
C MET A 415 -8.25 4.05 -3.39
N ILE A 416 -8.98 2.99 -3.03
CA ILE A 416 -10.44 2.97 -3.10
C ILE A 416 -11.05 3.96 -2.09
N VAL A 417 -10.63 3.92 -0.83
CA VAL A 417 -11.25 4.76 0.21
C VAL A 417 -10.93 6.25 0.02
N PHE A 418 -9.76 6.60 -0.52
CA PHE A 418 -9.43 7.98 -0.88
C PHE A 418 -10.05 8.45 -2.21
N ASN A 419 -10.75 7.57 -2.94
CA ASN A 419 -11.26 7.83 -4.29
C ASN A 419 -10.17 8.23 -5.29
N GLU A 420 -9.01 7.59 -5.19
CA GLU A 420 -7.90 7.87 -6.09
C GLU A 420 -7.96 6.96 -7.33
N PRO A 421 -7.59 7.46 -8.52
CA PRO A 421 -7.66 6.70 -9.77
C PRO A 421 -6.57 5.63 -9.90
N SER A 422 -5.53 5.66 -9.05
CA SER A 422 -4.43 4.72 -9.09
C SER A 422 -3.76 4.55 -7.73
N LEU A 423 -3.15 3.37 -7.51
CA LEU A 423 -2.28 3.09 -6.36
C LEU A 423 -1.11 4.08 -6.25
N ARG A 424 -0.69 4.68 -7.37
CA ARG A 424 0.39 5.67 -7.42
C ARG A 424 0.10 6.92 -6.59
N GLU A 425 -1.17 7.23 -6.33
CA GLU A 425 -1.57 8.40 -5.53
C GLU A 425 -1.46 8.16 -4.01
N VAL A 426 -1.19 6.92 -3.59
CA VAL A 426 -1.04 6.51 -2.19
C VAL A 426 0.34 5.94 -1.86
N ILE A 427 1.25 5.97 -2.82
CA ILE A 427 2.66 5.56 -2.73
C ILE A 427 3.53 6.80 -2.92
N ALA A 428 4.56 6.99 -2.09
CA ALA A 428 5.40 8.18 -2.14
C ALA A 428 6.15 8.30 -3.47
N PHE A 429 6.88 7.25 -3.86
CA PHE A 429 7.67 7.16 -5.09
C PHE A 429 7.32 5.88 -5.85
N PRO A 430 6.20 5.85 -6.57
CA PRO A 430 5.77 4.65 -7.28
C PRO A 430 6.55 4.43 -8.58
N THR A 431 6.43 3.23 -9.14
CA THR A 431 6.75 2.93 -10.54
C THR A 431 5.59 3.36 -11.45
N ASN A 432 5.92 3.90 -12.62
CA ASN A 432 4.93 4.22 -13.65
C ASN A 432 4.52 2.96 -14.45
N SER A 433 3.64 3.13 -15.44
CA SER A 433 3.20 2.03 -16.31
C SER A 433 4.29 1.47 -17.24
N SER A 434 5.46 2.10 -17.35
CA SER A 434 6.61 1.55 -18.08
C SER A 434 7.63 0.86 -17.16
N GLY A 435 7.29 0.69 -15.87
CA GLY A 435 8.19 0.15 -14.87
C GLY A 435 9.30 1.10 -14.40
N ARG A 436 9.27 2.38 -14.79
CA ARG A 436 10.25 3.38 -14.36
C ARG A 436 9.90 3.91 -12.98
N THR A 437 10.87 3.93 -12.07
CA THR A 437 10.70 4.49 -10.72
C THR A 437 10.56 6.02 -10.77
N ALA A 438 9.63 6.59 -9.99
CA ALA A 438 9.49 8.04 -9.88
C ALA A 438 10.83 8.71 -9.49
N VAL A 439 11.13 9.85 -10.11
CA VAL A 439 12.37 10.66 -9.95
C VAL A 439 13.64 9.99 -10.48
N MET A 440 13.79 8.68 -10.33
CA MET A 440 15.01 7.96 -10.66
C MET A 440 14.98 7.46 -12.10
N ASP A 441 16.13 7.51 -12.78
CA ASP A 441 16.31 6.80 -14.05
C ASP A 441 16.60 5.31 -13.77
N ALA A 442 15.57 4.60 -13.32
CA ALA A 442 15.60 3.19 -12.96
C ALA A 442 14.39 2.48 -13.58
N PRO A 443 14.54 1.30 -14.21
CA PRO A 443 15.78 0.53 -14.35
C PRO A 443 16.82 1.22 -15.26
N SER A 444 18.11 0.96 -15.01
CA SER A 444 19.24 1.50 -15.76
C SER A 444 20.37 0.49 -15.91
N ASP A 445 21.31 0.78 -16.80
CA ASP A 445 22.52 -0.02 -16.98
C ASP A 445 23.38 -0.02 -15.71
N VAL A 446 23.99 -1.16 -15.44
CA VAL A 446 25.00 -1.32 -14.37
C VAL A 446 26.40 -1.29 -14.97
N ASP A 447 27.40 -0.95 -14.15
CA ASP A 447 28.79 -0.92 -14.64
C ASP A 447 29.31 -2.33 -14.98
N ASN A 448 30.17 -2.40 -15.99
CA ASN A 448 30.77 -3.66 -16.44
C ASN A 448 31.60 -4.35 -15.34
N GLN A 449 32.19 -3.60 -14.41
CA GLN A 449 32.90 -4.19 -13.28
C GLN A 449 31.93 -4.93 -12.34
N GLN A 450 30.74 -4.37 -12.09
CA GLN A 450 29.72 -5.03 -11.28
C GLN A 450 29.26 -6.35 -11.92
N LEU A 451 29.05 -6.36 -13.23
CA LEU A 451 28.71 -7.59 -13.98
C LEU A 451 29.82 -8.65 -13.86
N LYS A 452 31.10 -8.25 -13.96
CA LYS A 452 32.24 -9.16 -13.79
C LYS A 452 32.31 -9.75 -12.38
N GLU A 453 32.07 -8.95 -11.35
CA GLU A 453 32.04 -9.43 -9.96
C GLU A 453 30.92 -10.46 -9.73
N LEU A 454 29.79 -10.28 -10.40
CA LEU A 454 28.66 -11.21 -10.39
C LEU A 454 28.85 -12.41 -11.32
N LYS A 455 29.90 -12.40 -12.17
CA LYS A 455 30.14 -13.36 -13.25
C LYS A 455 28.95 -13.48 -14.22
N LEU A 456 28.33 -12.34 -14.54
CA LEU A 456 27.22 -12.23 -15.48
C LEU A 456 27.65 -11.48 -16.75
N SER A 457 26.98 -11.78 -17.86
CA SER A 457 27.12 -11.04 -19.12
C SER A 457 25.75 -10.71 -19.69
N VAL A 458 25.54 -9.48 -20.14
CA VAL A 458 24.31 -9.09 -20.82
C VAL A 458 24.39 -9.49 -22.29
N THR A 459 23.49 -10.36 -22.73
CA THR A 459 23.29 -10.66 -24.16
C THR A 459 22.26 -9.67 -24.71
N LYS A 460 22.69 -8.77 -25.58
CA LYS A 460 21.76 -7.90 -26.32
C LYS A 460 21.00 -8.75 -27.34
N LYS A 461 19.67 -8.72 -27.27
CA LYS A 461 18.80 -9.33 -28.28
C LYS A 461 18.75 -8.48 -29.54
#